data_AF-A0A1M5QLR7-F1
#
_entry.id   AF-A0A1M5QLR7-F1
#
_cell.length_a   1.000
_cell.length_b   1.000
_cell.length_c   1.000
_cell.angle_alpha   90.00
_cell.angle_beta   90.00
_cell.angle_gamma   90.00
#
_symmetry.space_group_name_H-M   'P 1'
#
loop_
_entity.id
_entity.type
_entity.pdbx_description
1 polymer ?
#
loop_
_entity_poly.entity_id
_entity_poly.type
_entity_poly.pdbx_seq_one_letter_code
_entity_poly.pdbx_strand_id
1 'polypeptide(L)' 'MRFDALVGSPLPAQLTAMGYIVEKIGESQRILPHAVVQRFEVSSSGALVAATEGSTRPVSVTVTNAGIATVERFDLRIP' A
#
# COMPACT_ATOMS: atom_id res chain seq x y z
N MET A 1 -11.31 20.19 3.15
CA MET A 1 -9.90 19.79 2.90
C MET A 1 -9.94 18.40 2.33
N ARG A 2 -9.17 18.09 1.28
CA ARG A 2 -9.22 16.76 0.66
C ARG A 2 -8.08 15.89 1.15
N PHE A 3 -8.38 14.62 1.41
CA PHE A 3 -7.36 13.61 1.70
C PHE A 3 -7.73 12.29 1.01
N ASP A 4 -6.71 11.46 0.78
CA ASP A 4 -6.87 10.12 0.23
C ASP A 4 -6.54 9.10 1.32
N ALA A 5 -7.30 8.01 1.39
CA ALA A 5 -7.03 6.89 2.28
C ALA A 5 -7.04 5.58 1.50
N LEU A 6 -6.23 4.61 1.97
CA LEU A 6 -6.30 3.24 1.45
C LEU A 6 -7.70 2.67 1.70
N VAL A 7 -8.18 1.85 0.76
CA VAL A 7 -9.45 1.14 0.90
C VAL A 7 -9.42 0.33 2.20
N GLY A 8 -10.42 0.54 3.07
CA GLY A 8 -10.51 -0.12 4.38
C GLY A 8 -9.63 0.49 5.48
N SER A 9 -8.97 1.63 5.23
CA SER A 9 -8.25 2.37 6.28
C SER A 9 -9.21 2.78 7.40
N PRO A 10 -8.81 2.69 8.69
CA PRO A 10 -9.64 3.14 9.80
C PRO A 10 -9.69 4.67 9.94
N LEU A 11 -8.82 5.39 9.23
CA LEU A 11 -8.65 6.84 9.38
C LEU A 11 -9.94 7.65 9.14
N PRO A 12 -10.76 7.40 8.10
CA PRO A 12 -12.00 8.15 7.90
C PRO A 12 -12.96 8.00 9.08
N ALA A 13 -13.12 6.79 9.61
CA ALA A 13 -13.99 6.51 10.75
C ALA A 13 -13.49 7.18 12.04
N GLN A 14 -12.17 7.21 12.26
CA GLN A 14 -11.57 7.91 13.39
C GLN A 14 -11.80 9.43 13.32
N LEU A 15 -11.66 10.03 12.14
CA LEU A 15 -11.91 11.46 11.94
C LEU A 15 -13.39 11.81 12.18
N THR A 16 -14.32 10.97 11.72
CA THR A 16 -15.75 11.13 12.04
C THR A 16 -16.00 11.03 13.53
N ALA A 17 -15.38 10.08 14.24
CA ALA A 17 -15.51 9.94 15.69
C ALA A 17 -14.95 11.14 16.47
N MET A 18 -13.97 11.85 15.90
CA MET A 18 -13.43 13.11 16.45
C MET A 18 -14.33 14.33 16.19
N GLY A 19 -15.46 14.15 15.49
CA GLY A 19 -16.44 15.21 15.22
C GLY A 19 -16.23 15.95 13.90
N TYR A 20 -15.31 15.50 13.04
CA TYR A 20 -15.18 16.06 11.70
C TYR A 20 -16.24 15.49 10.75
N ILE A 21 -16.69 16.30 9.79
CA ILE A 21 -17.53 15.84 8.70
C ILE A 21 -16.62 15.24 7.63
N VAL A 22 -16.78 13.95 7.36
CA VAL A 22 -15.98 13.20 6.38
C VAL A 22 -16.91 12.62 5.33
N GLU A 23 -16.77 13.05 4.07
CA GLU A 23 -17.59 12.56 2.94
C GLU A 23 -16.70 11.93 1.87
N LYS A 24 -17.06 10.72 1.41
CA LYS A 24 -16.39 10.09 0.27
C LYS A 24 -16.79 10.82 -1.01
N ILE A 25 -15.81 11.35 -1.73
CA ILE A 25 -16.01 12.11 -2.97
C ILE A 25 -15.56 11.35 -4.23
N GLY A 26 -15.01 10.14 -4.07
CA GLY A 26 -14.71 9.24 -5.17
C GLY A 26 -13.53 8.32 -4.89
N GLU A 27 -12.96 7.80 -5.96
CA GLU A 27 -11.79 6.93 -5.94
C GLU A 27 -10.73 7.48 -6.88
N SER A 28 -9.46 7.18 -6.60
CA SER A 28 -8.31 7.61 -7.39
C SER A 28 -7.22 6.56 -7.32
N GLN A 29 -6.19 6.72 -8.14
CA GLN A 29 -4.96 5.95 -8.05
C GLN A 29 -3.85 6.79 -7.42
N ARG A 30 -3.02 6.16 -6.59
CA ARG A 30 -1.80 6.75 -6.02
C ARG A 30 -0.63 5.80 -6.19
N ILE A 31 0.53 6.39 -6.46
CA ILE A 31 1.79 5.67 -6.43
C ILE A 31 2.21 5.59 -4.96
N LEU A 32 2.21 4.38 -4.40
CA LEU A 32 2.73 4.12 -3.08
C LEU A 32 4.17 3.62 -3.20
N PRO A 33 5.15 4.35 -2.64
CA PRO A 33 6.50 3.83 -2.49
C PRO A 33 6.45 2.51 -1.72
N HIS A 34 7.21 1.52 -2.18
CA HIS A 34 7.33 0.19 -1.56
C HIS A 34 6.08 -0.70 -1.56
N ALA A 35 5.04 -0.37 -2.35
CA ALA A 35 3.85 -1.22 -2.44
C ALA A 35 4.11 -2.59 -3.10
N VAL A 36 5.18 -2.73 -3.88
CA VAL A 36 5.58 -4.01 -4.48
C VAL A 36 6.86 -4.50 -3.81
N VAL A 37 6.79 -5.67 -3.18
CA VAL A 37 7.96 -6.34 -2.57
C VAL A 37 8.34 -7.54 -3.42
N GLN A 38 9.56 -7.52 -3.96
CA GLN A 38 10.15 -8.64 -4.68
C GLN A 38 11.26 -9.25 -3.84
N ARG A 39 11.18 -10.57 -3.63
CA ARG A 39 12.19 -11.35 -2.91
C ARG A 39 12.98 -12.16 -3.92
N PHE A 40 14.29 -12.22 -3.73
CA PHE A 40 15.21 -12.98 -4.57
C PHE A 40 15.98 -14.00 -3.73
N GLU A 41 16.20 -15.17 -4.32
CA GLU A 41 16.98 -16.28 -3.79
C GLU A 41 18.20 -16.50 -4.66
N VAL A 42 19.26 -17.06 -4.07
CA VAL A 42 20.44 -17.47 -4.81
C VAL A 42 20.22 -18.88 -5.38
N SER A 43 20.33 -19.03 -6.69
CA SER A 43 20.28 -20.32 -7.37
C SER A 43 21.57 -21.13 -7.14
N SER A 44 21.56 -22.41 -7.54
CA SER A 44 22.76 -23.25 -7.53
C SER A 44 23.91 -22.74 -8.42
N SER A 45 23.63 -21.81 -9.34
CA SER A 45 24.64 -21.14 -10.16
C SER A 45 25.15 -19.82 -9.57
N GLY A 46 24.67 -19.41 -8.39
CA GLY A 46 25.01 -18.13 -7.76
C GLY A 46 24.20 -16.94 -8.28
N ALA A 47 23.26 -17.15 -9.21
CA ALA A 47 22.42 -16.08 -9.75
C ALA A 47 21.27 -15.72 -8.81
N LEU A 48 20.86 -14.45 -8.78
CA LEU A 48 19.66 -14.00 -8.09
C LEU A 48 18.42 -14.32 -8.95
N VAL A 49 17.51 -15.11 -8.40
CA VAL A 49 16.26 -15.51 -9.05
C VAL A 49 15.09 -15.13 -8.16
N ALA A 50 13.98 -14.69 -8.75
CA ALA A 50 12.78 -14.36 -7.99
C ALA A 50 12.33 -15.56 -7.14
N ALA A 51 12.04 -15.32 -5.87
CA ALA A 51 11.53 -16.32 -4.96
C ALA A 51 10.17 -16.81 -5.47
N THR A 52 10.00 -18.13 -5.51
CA THR A 52 8.72 -18.75 -5.88
C THR A 52 7.81 -18.80 -4.65
N GLU A 53 6.49 -18.69 -4.89
CA GLU A 53 5.50 -18.76 -3.81
C GLU A 53 5.60 -20.11 -3.06
N GLY A 54 5.72 -20.06 -1.74
CA GLY A 54 5.92 -21.25 -0.89
C GLY A 54 7.37 -21.74 -0.77
N SER A 55 8.36 -21.06 -1.35
CA SER A 55 9.76 -21.43 -1.17
C SER A 55 10.24 -21.22 0.28
N THR A 56 10.92 -22.22 0.83
CA THR A 56 11.54 -22.18 2.17
C THR A 56 13.02 -21.79 2.11
N ARG A 57 13.55 -21.46 0.93
CA ARG A 57 14.95 -21.08 0.76
C ARG A 57 15.19 -19.69 1.36
N PRO A 58 16.38 -19.43 1.91
CA PRO A 58 16.69 -18.14 2.51
C PRO A 58 16.65 -17.03 1.45
N VAL A 59 15.81 -16.03 1.70
CA VAL A 59 15.75 -14.81 0.89
C VAL A 59 17.08 -14.08 1.01
N SER A 60 17.73 -13.87 -0.13
CA SER A 60 19.05 -13.24 -0.20
C SER A 60 18.97 -11.74 -0.41
N VAL A 61 18.00 -11.27 -1.21
CA VAL A 61 17.78 -9.85 -1.49
C VAL A 61 16.28 -9.55 -1.50
N THR A 62 15.88 -8.42 -0.91
CA THR A 62 14.52 -7.88 -1.02
C THR A 62 14.59 -6.52 -1.70
N VAL A 63 13.86 -6.36 -2.80
CA VAL A 63 13.72 -5.10 -3.53
C VAL A 63 12.29 -4.60 -3.37
N THR A 64 12.15 -3.32 -3.04
CA THR A 64 10.85 -2.66 -2.91
C THR A 64 10.66 -1.66 -4.04
N ASN A 65 9.61 -1.83 -4.83
CA ASN A 65 9.27 -0.95 -5.94
C ASN A 65 7.99 -0.16 -5.64
N ALA A 66 7.83 0.95 -6.35
CA ALA A 66 6.60 1.71 -6.31
C ALA A 66 5.45 0.92 -6.98
N GLY A 67 4.29 0.89 -6.34
CA GLY A 67 3.08 0.26 -6.88
C GLY A 67 1.95 1.26 -7.01
N ILE A 68 1.05 1.02 -7.96
CA ILE A 68 -0.19 1.79 -8.09
C ILE A 68 -1.23 1.15 -7.18
N ALA A 69 -1.72 1.92 -6.21
CA ALA A 69 -2.79 1.52 -5.32
C ALA A 69 -4.05 2.35 -5.57
N THR A 70 -5.20 1.69 -5.55
CA THR A 70 -6.50 2.37 -5.50
C THR A 70 -6.70 2.95 -4.11
N VAL A 71 -7.11 4.21 -4.05
CA VAL A 71 -7.41 4.94 -2.83
C VAL A 71 -8.80 5.54 -2.91
N GLU A 72 -9.45 5.67 -1.76
CA GLU A 72 -10.69 6.40 -1.60
C GLU A 72 -10.38 7.86 -1.25
N ARG A 73 -11.04 8.78 -1.93
CA ARG A 73 -10.86 10.22 -1.71
C ARG A 73 -12.01 10.76 -0.87
N PHE A 74 -11.65 11.54 0.13
CA PHE A 74 -12.58 12.15 1.07
C PHE A 74 -12.45 13.66 1.09
N ASP A 75 -13.57 14.35 1.32
CA ASP A 75 -13.58 15.74 1.78
C ASP A 75 -13.79 15.78 3.30
N LEU A 76 -12.98 16.59 3.96
CA LEU A 76 -12.92 16.77 5.40
C LEU A 76 -13.30 18.22 5.74
N ARG A 77 -14.32 18.40 6.56
CA ARG A 77 -14.79 19.72 6.99
C ARG A 77 -14.87 19.80 8.52
N ILE A 78 -14.58 20.99 9.04
CA ILE A 78 -14.89 21.34 10.43
C ILE A 78 -16.41 21.54 10.50
N PRO A 79 -17.10 21.00 11.51
CA PRO A 79 -18.53 21.23 11.70
C PRO A 79 -18.87 22.72 11.89
#